data_AF-A0A962UHN1-F1
#
_entry.id   AF-A0A962UHN1-F1
#
_cell.length_a   1.000
_cell.length_b   1.000
_cell.length_c   1.000
_cell.angle_alpha   90.00
_cell.angle_beta   90.00
_cell.angle_gamma   90.00
#
_symmetry.space_group_name_H-M   'P 1'
#
loop_
_entity.id
_entity.type
_entity.pdbx_description
1 polymer ?
#
loop_
_entity_poly.entity_id
_entity_poly.type
_entity_poly.pdbx_seq_one_letter_code
_entity_poly.pdbx_strand_id
1 'polypeptide(L)'
;MQPRKSHFALDYIGDTVSNYDALVKTARTEEQSLDIDTLNWARDVLTLYFDNVGEHPKIYEARRKFEAVPHPPSREHGKLVPFVCESRPNLSVTYEQLLWLAKRRRSIRVFRSGQSVDRGLIEKAVDVARESPSACNRQAFRFVICDEQELVGQVAAIPYGTTGFANGIPSLIVVVGDLSAYAEERDRHVIYIDASMASMALLLSLETLGLSSCCINWPDYRDKDAKIAKLLGLAPYQRVIMLIAVGHADARGLVPRSHKRSSLDLTNSDLHR
;
A
#
# COMPACT_ATOMS: atom_id res chain seq x y z
N MET A 1 -0.32 -17.67 -18.51
CA MET A 1 -1.17 -18.83 -18.84
C MET A 1 -0.94 -19.19 -20.30
N GLN A 2 -0.51 -20.41 -20.55
CA GLN A 2 -0.31 -20.99 -21.88
C GLN A 2 -1.06 -22.33 -21.87
N PRO A 3 -1.97 -22.61 -22.81
CA PRO A 3 -2.35 -21.77 -23.95
C PRO A 3 -3.27 -20.60 -23.56
N ARG A 4 -3.29 -19.54 -24.39
CA ARG A 4 -4.22 -18.41 -24.22
C ARG A 4 -5.62 -18.82 -24.67
N LYS A 5 -6.65 -18.44 -23.91
CA LYS A 5 -8.04 -18.60 -24.34
C LYS A 5 -8.32 -17.65 -25.51
N SER A 6 -9.08 -18.11 -26.51
CA SER A 6 -9.50 -17.28 -27.65
C SER A 6 -10.36 -16.10 -27.23
N HIS A 7 -11.16 -16.28 -26.17
CA HIS A 7 -12.04 -15.26 -25.60
C HIS A 7 -11.99 -15.33 -24.07
N PHE A 8 -11.92 -14.17 -23.42
CA PHE A 8 -12.01 -14.03 -21.97
C PHE A 8 -12.47 -12.62 -21.60
N ALA A 9 -12.79 -12.38 -20.33
CA ALA A 9 -13.29 -11.10 -19.80
C ALA A 9 -14.67 -10.65 -20.33
N LEU A 10 -15.43 -11.53 -20.99
CA LEU A 10 -16.72 -11.20 -21.62
C LEU A 10 -17.76 -10.62 -20.66
N ASP A 11 -17.63 -10.90 -19.37
CA ASP A 11 -18.57 -10.46 -18.34
C ASP A 11 -18.23 -9.07 -17.76
N TYR A 12 -17.02 -8.56 -17.99
CA TYR A 12 -16.56 -7.31 -17.35
C TYR A 12 -15.77 -6.37 -18.27
N ILE A 13 -15.42 -6.76 -19.51
CA ILE A 13 -14.63 -5.91 -20.41
C ILE A 13 -15.35 -4.61 -20.78
N GLY A 14 -16.68 -4.65 -20.95
CA GLY A 14 -17.49 -3.46 -21.24
C GLY A 14 -17.46 -2.45 -20.10
N ASP A 15 -17.64 -2.91 -18.87
CA ASP A 15 -17.60 -2.07 -17.67
C ASP A 15 -16.18 -1.53 -17.43
N THR A 16 -15.16 -2.34 -17.70
CA THR A 16 -13.75 -1.95 -17.56
C THR A 16 -13.42 -0.78 -18.50
N VAL A 17 -13.83 -0.85 -19.77
CA VAL A 17 -13.63 0.24 -20.74
C VAL A 17 -14.44 1.48 -20.34
N SER A 18 -15.66 1.31 -19.85
CA SER A 18 -16.52 2.42 -19.45
C SER A 18 -15.95 3.16 -18.22
N ASN A 19 -15.42 2.42 -17.25
CA ASN A 19 -14.73 2.99 -16.09
C ASN A 19 -13.44 3.70 -16.51
N TYR A 20 -12.66 3.12 -17.44
CA TYR A 20 -11.46 3.77 -17.98
C TYR A 20 -11.78 5.10 -18.68
N ASP A 21 -12.81 5.15 -19.52
CA ASP A 21 -13.28 6.37 -20.17
C ASP A 21 -13.67 7.46 -19.17
N ALA A 22 -14.44 7.09 -18.13
CA ALA A 22 -14.83 8.02 -17.08
C ALA A 22 -13.61 8.60 -16.36
N LEU A 23 -12.62 7.76 -15.99
CA LEU A 23 -11.40 8.19 -15.31
C LEU A 23 -10.57 9.16 -16.18
N VAL A 24 -10.42 8.88 -17.47
CA VAL A 24 -9.68 9.75 -18.40
C VAL A 24 -10.38 11.11 -18.55
N LYS A 25 -11.72 11.13 -18.57
CA LYS A 25 -12.50 12.38 -18.64
C LYS A 25 -12.33 13.21 -17.37
N THR A 26 -12.44 12.60 -16.20
CA THR A 26 -12.24 13.29 -14.91
C THR A 26 -10.84 13.89 -14.79
N ALA A 27 -9.81 13.14 -15.22
CA ALA A 27 -8.41 13.61 -15.20
C ALA A 27 -8.15 14.84 -16.08
N ARG A 28 -9.05 15.14 -17.03
CA ARG A 28 -8.95 16.32 -17.90
C ARG A 28 -9.72 17.53 -17.36
N THR A 29 -10.69 17.31 -16.49
CA THR A 29 -11.60 18.36 -15.99
C THR A 29 -11.24 18.86 -14.60
N GLU A 30 -10.67 18.00 -13.76
CA GLU A 30 -10.34 18.35 -12.38
C GLU A 30 -8.83 18.54 -12.21
N GLU A 31 -8.43 19.58 -11.46
CA GLU A 31 -7.07 19.81 -10.96
C GLU A 31 -6.67 18.79 -9.86
N GLN A 32 -7.32 17.63 -9.83
CA GLN A 32 -6.91 16.53 -8.97
C GLN A 32 -5.72 15.83 -9.62
N SER A 33 -4.69 15.54 -8.82
CA SER A 33 -3.52 14.77 -9.24
C SER A 33 -3.90 13.31 -9.50
N LEU A 34 -4.61 13.05 -10.61
CA LEU A 34 -4.83 11.69 -11.08
C LEU A 34 -3.48 11.12 -11.52
N ASP A 35 -3.20 9.89 -11.08
CA ASP A 35 -1.98 9.19 -11.44
C ASP A 35 -1.97 8.86 -12.94
N ILE A 36 -1.25 9.69 -13.70
CA ILE A 36 -1.09 9.56 -15.16
C ILE A 36 -0.48 8.19 -15.50
N ASP A 37 0.37 7.63 -14.64
CA ASP A 37 0.99 6.32 -14.89
C ASP A 37 -0.04 5.20 -14.79
N THR A 38 -0.98 5.26 -13.84
CA THR A 38 -2.10 4.32 -13.75
C THR A 38 -3.00 4.39 -14.99
N LEU A 39 -3.28 5.58 -15.52
CA LEU A 39 -4.08 5.73 -16.74
C LEU A 39 -3.36 5.18 -17.98
N ASN A 40 -2.06 5.39 -18.09
CA ASN A 40 -1.24 4.82 -19.16
C ASN A 40 -1.13 3.30 -19.04
N TRP A 41 -0.96 2.76 -17.82
CA TRP A 41 -0.95 1.32 -17.57
C TRP A 41 -2.26 0.65 -17.99
N ALA A 42 -3.41 1.20 -17.56
CA ALA A 42 -4.72 0.69 -17.95
C ALA A 42 -4.88 0.70 -19.47
N ARG A 43 -4.42 1.77 -20.14
CA ARG A 43 -4.44 1.86 -21.60
C ARG A 43 -3.62 0.77 -22.27
N ASP A 44 -2.38 0.59 -21.83
CA ASP A 44 -1.44 -0.36 -22.42
C ASP A 44 -1.95 -1.80 -22.26
N VAL A 45 -2.51 -2.13 -21.09
CA VAL A 45 -3.13 -3.43 -20.83
C VAL A 45 -4.37 -3.64 -21.69
N LEU A 46 -5.25 -2.64 -21.82
CA LEU A 46 -6.44 -2.74 -22.67
C LEU A 46 -6.08 -2.86 -24.16
N THR A 47 -5.08 -2.12 -24.61
CA THR A 47 -4.55 -2.21 -25.98
C THR A 47 -4.03 -3.62 -26.23
N LEU A 48 -3.19 -4.15 -25.33
CA LEU A 48 -2.70 -5.52 -25.45
C LEU A 48 -3.83 -6.55 -25.43
N TYR A 49 -4.87 -6.36 -24.61
CA TYR A 49 -6.05 -7.22 -24.60
C TYR A 49 -6.71 -7.25 -25.98
N PHE A 50 -7.03 -6.09 -26.57
CA PHE A 50 -7.69 -6.01 -27.87
C PHE A 50 -6.81 -6.51 -29.01
N ASP A 51 -5.49 -6.35 -28.94
CA ASP A 51 -4.57 -6.88 -29.95
C ASP A 51 -4.51 -8.41 -29.97
N ASN A 52 -4.88 -9.08 -28.87
CA ASN A 52 -4.66 -10.52 -28.69
C ASN A 52 -5.94 -11.36 -28.53
N VAL A 53 -7.11 -10.74 -28.35
CA VAL A 53 -8.37 -11.46 -28.16
C VAL A 53 -9.09 -11.71 -29.50
N GLY A 54 -9.77 -12.86 -29.61
CA GLY A 54 -10.55 -13.22 -30.79
C GLY A 54 -11.85 -12.40 -30.95
N GLU A 55 -12.51 -12.58 -32.08
CA GLU A 55 -13.74 -11.85 -32.43
C GLU A 55 -14.94 -12.30 -31.57
N HIS A 56 -15.66 -11.32 -31.02
CA HIS A 56 -16.92 -11.55 -30.29
C HIS A 56 -17.74 -10.24 -30.25
N PRO A 57 -19.08 -10.27 -30.34
CA PRO A 57 -19.91 -9.05 -30.36
C PRO A 57 -19.64 -8.10 -29.18
N LYS A 58 -19.59 -8.63 -27.95
CA LYS A 58 -19.25 -7.84 -26.75
C LYS A 58 -17.85 -7.21 -26.80
N ILE A 59 -16.87 -7.92 -27.39
CA ILE A 59 -15.50 -7.43 -27.52
C ILE A 59 -15.44 -6.31 -28.56
N TYR A 60 -16.16 -6.48 -29.67
CA TYR A 60 -16.25 -5.46 -30.71
C TYR A 60 -16.85 -4.15 -30.17
N GLU A 61 -17.95 -4.24 -29.41
CA GLU A 61 -18.57 -3.07 -28.78
C GLU A 61 -17.60 -2.39 -27.79
N ALA A 62 -16.94 -3.17 -26.92
CA ALA A 62 -15.96 -2.64 -25.97
C ALA A 62 -14.76 -1.99 -26.67
N ARG A 63 -14.25 -2.60 -27.75
CA ARG A 63 -13.15 -2.05 -28.56
C ARG A 63 -13.52 -0.70 -29.15
N ARG A 64 -14.71 -0.58 -29.75
CA ARG A 64 -15.19 0.69 -30.31
C ARG A 64 -15.28 1.80 -29.26
N LYS A 65 -15.75 1.47 -28.05
CA LYS A 65 -15.78 2.42 -26.94
C LYS A 65 -14.36 2.84 -26.53
N PHE A 66 -13.45 1.88 -26.41
CA PHE A 66 -12.06 2.12 -26.01
C PHE A 66 -11.30 3.00 -27.03
N GLU A 67 -11.46 2.73 -28.32
CA GLU A 67 -10.84 3.52 -29.40
C GLU A 67 -11.34 4.97 -29.43
N ALA A 68 -12.54 5.24 -28.93
CA ALA A 68 -13.09 6.58 -28.80
C ALA A 68 -12.59 7.33 -27.55
N VAL A 69 -11.96 6.64 -26.58
CA VAL A 69 -11.43 7.28 -25.36
C VAL A 69 -10.20 8.13 -25.71
N PRO A 70 -10.18 9.42 -25.33
CA PRO A 70 -9.02 10.27 -25.55
C PRO A 70 -7.74 9.67 -24.97
N HIS A 71 -6.60 9.90 -25.63
CA HIS A 71 -5.33 9.46 -25.07
C HIS A 71 -4.99 10.26 -23.79
N PRO A 72 -4.55 9.59 -22.71
CA PRO A 72 -3.91 10.30 -21.60
C PRO A 72 -2.62 10.99 -22.09
N PRO A 73 -2.10 11.98 -21.36
CA PRO A 73 -0.82 12.62 -21.67
C PRO A 73 0.28 11.58 -21.92
N SER A 74 1.03 11.76 -23.00
CA SER A 74 2.07 10.84 -23.43
C SER A 74 3.20 10.76 -22.41
N ARG A 75 3.73 9.55 -22.21
CA ARG A 75 4.88 9.28 -21.35
C ARG A 75 6.14 9.06 -22.19
N GLU A 76 7.30 9.42 -21.65
CA GLU A 76 8.61 9.11 -22.27
C GLU A 76 8.99 7.63 -22.18
N HIS A 77 8.41 6.90 -21.22
CA HIS A 77 8.81 5.53 -20.87
C HIS A 77 7.87 4.49 -21.51
N GLY A 78 8.45 3.36 -21.94
CA GLY A 78 7.79 2.32 -22.75
C GLY A 78 6.54 1.64 -22.16
N LYS A 79 5.97 0.69 -22.92
CA LYS A 79 4.66 0.06 -22.63
C LYS A 79 4.61 -0.64 -21.27
N LEU A 80 3.56 -0.35 -20.50
CA LEU A 80 3.27 -0.94 -19.18
C LEU A 80 2.38 -2.18 -19.33
N VAL A 81 2.98 -3.27 -19.81
CA VAL A 81 2.31 -4.55 -20.09
C VAL A 81 2.97 -5.71 -19.35
N PRO A 82 2.31 -6.88 -19.24
CA PRO A 82 2.96 -8.08 -18.73
C PRO A 82 4.28 -8.37 -19.45
N PHE A 83 5.33 -8.63 -18.68
CA PHE A 83 6.67 -8.91 -19.18
C PHE A 83 7.11 -10.34 -18.83
N VAL A 84 8.14 -10.83 -19.51
CA VAL A 84 8.66 -12.19 -19.31
C VAL A 84 9.44 -12.29 -18.00
N CYS A 85 9.32 -13.42 -17.31
CA CYS A 85 9.93 -13.62 -15.99
C CYS A 85 11.46 -13.41 -15.97
N GLU A 86 12.13 -13.69 -17.09
CA GLU A 86 13.58 -13.53 -17.26
C GLU A 86 14.02 -12.05 -17.34
N SER A 87 13.13 -11.14 -17.74
CA SER A 87 13.45 -9.70 -17.81
C SER A 87 13.33 -8.99 -16.46
N ARG A 88 13.14 -9.72 -15.36
CA ARG A 88 13.14 -9.15 -14.01
C ARG A 88 14.53 -8.62 -13.65
N PRO A 89 14.63 -7.61 -12.78
CA PRO A 89 15.92 -7.19 -12.23
C PRO A 89 16.65 -8.36 -11.57
N ASN A 90 17.98 -8.38 -11.73
CA ASN A 90 18.82 -9.36 -11.03
C ASN A 90 18.76 -9.14 -9.52
N LEU A 91 18.70 -10.24 -8.75
CA LEU A 91 18.67 -10.19 -7.29
C LEU A 91 20.04 -9.73 -6.76
N SER A 92 20.08 -8.57 -6.12
CA SER A 92 21.28 -7.99 -5.51
C SER A 92 21.41 -8.25 -4.00
N VAL A 93 20.31 -8.62 -3.33
CA VAL A 93 20.26 -8.84 -1.88
C VAL A 93 20.32 -10.33 -1.57
N THR A 94 21.26 -10.73 -0.70
CA THR A 94 21.38 -12.13 -0.25
C THR A 94 20.36 -12.47 0.84
N TYR A 95 20.12 -13.77 1.05
CA TYR A 95 19.27 -14.25 2.14
C TYR A 95 19.75 -13.77 3.51
N GLU A 96 21.06 -13.84 3.77
CA GLU A 96 21.67 -13.44 5.05
C GLU A 96 21.49 -11.95 5.31
N GLN A 97 21.65 -11.11 4.28
CA GLN A 97 21.43 -9.67 4.37
C GLN A 97 19.97 -9.36 4.72
N LEU A 98 19.02 -10.00 4.04
CA LEU A 98 17.59 -9.84 4.33
C LEU A 98 17.22 -10.34 5.73
N LEU A 99 17.74 -11.50 6.14
CA LEU A 99 17.50 -12.07 7.46
C LEU A 99 18.06 -11.15 8.56
N TRP A 100 19.24 -10.58 8.34
CA TRP A 100 19.84 -9.66 9.30
C TRP A 100 19.05 -8.37 9.41
N LEU A 101 18.57 -7.81 8.29
CA LEU A 101 17.67 -6.66 8.28
C LEU A 101 16.39 -6.95 9.09
N ALA A 102 15.76 -8.11 8.86
CA ALA A 102 14.56 -8.52 9.59
C ALA A 102 14.80 -8.71 11.10
N LYS A 103 15.98 -9.20 11.50
CA LYS A 103 16.40 -9.32 12.91
C LYS A 103 16.69 -7.96 13.55
N ARG A 104 17.33 -7.07 12.79
CA ARG A 104 17.70 -5.72 13.23
C ARG A 104 16.48 -4.87 13.52
N ARG A 105 15.48 -4.91 12.64
CA ARG A 105 14.22 -4.18 12.85
C ARG A 105 13.54 -4.65 14.13
N ARG A 106 13.38 -3.75 15.10
CA ARG A 106 12.68 -3.98 16.37
C ARG A 106 11.69 -2.84 16.64
N SER A 107 10.72 -3.05 17.53
CA SER A 107 9.81 -1.98 17.95
C SER A 107 10.54 -1.01 18.87
N ILE A 108 10.92 0.15 18.34
CA ILE A 108 11.62 1.21 19.07
C ILE A 108 10.60 2.17 19.67
N ARG A 109 10.67 2.38 20.99
CA ARG A 109 9.78 3.28 21.74
C ARG A 109 10.53 4.41 22.45
N VAL A 110 11.85 4.48 22.25
CA VAL A 110 12.70 5.55 22.79
C VAL A 110 13.44 6.16 21.61
N PHE A 111 12.96 7.32 21.18
CA PHE A 111 13.54 8.09 20.09
C PHE A 111 14.40 9.23 20.65
N ARG A 112 15.30 9.74 19.82
CA ARG A 112 16.14 10.89 20.18
C ARG A 112 15.29 12.14 20.34
N SER A 113 15.38 12.78 21.49
CA SER A 113 14.66 14.02 21.77
C SER A 113 15.13 15.16 20.87
N GLY A 114 14.19 15.97 20.37
CA GLY A 114 14.46 17.17 19.57
C GLY A 114 14.97 16.92 18.14
N GLN A 115 15.08 15.66 17.71
CA GLN A 115 15.49 15.32 16.34
C GLN A 115 14.26 15.04 15.47
N SER A 116 14.02 15.90 14.48
CA SER A 116 12.97 15.72 13.48
C SER A 116 13.30 14.56 12.53
N VAL A 117 12.27 14.03 11.88
CA VAL A 117 12.40 13.07 10.78
C VAL A 117 12.25 13.81 9.47
N ASP A 118 13.16 13.59 8.53
CA ASP A 118 13.02 14.10 7.17
C ASP A 118 11.88 13.34 6.45
N ARG A 119 10.85 14.07 6.04
CA ARG A 119 9.69 13.54 5.32
C ARG A 119 10.11 12.82 4.03
N GLY A 120 11.13 13.31 3.33
CA GLY A 120 11.64 12.70 2.11
C GLY A 120 12.19 11.28 2.33
N LEU A 121 12.71 10.98 3.54
CA LEU A 121 13.11 9.62 3.89
C LEU A 121 11.90 8.70 4.09
N ILE A 122 10.80 9.22 4.67
CA ILE A 122 9.57 8.45 4.82
C ILE A 122 8.96 8.16 3.44
N GLU A 123 8.88 9.16 2.57
CA GLU A 123 8.36 9.02 1.20
C GLU A 123 9.20 8.03 0.38
N LYS A 124 10.54 8.12 0.49
CA LYS A 124 11.44 7.11 -0.10
C LYS A 124 11.23 5.70 0.48
N ALA A 125 10.84 5.58 1.74
CA ALA A 125 10.47 4.28 2.31
C ALA A 125 9.13 3.76 1.78
N VAL A 126 8.19 4.67 1.49
CA VAL A 126 6.91 4.35 0.84
C VAL A 126 7.12 3.83 -0.59
N ASP A 127 8.17 4.25 -1.30
CA ASP A 127 8.53 3.68 -2.62
C ASP A 127 8.79 2.17 -2.56
N VAL A 128 9.33 1.65 -1.46
CA VAL A 128 9.47 0.19 -1.26
C VAL A 128 8.14 -0.41 -0.83
N ALA A 129 7.35 0.31 -0.03
CA ALA A 129 6.04 -0.16 0.44
C ALA A 129 5.05 -0.39 -0.72
N ARG A 130 5.01 0.51 -1.71
CA ARG A 130 4.11 0.45 -2.87
C ARG A 130 4.38 -0.72 -3.82
N GLU A 131 5.57 -1.31 -3.77
CA GLU A 131 5.91 -2.54 -4.51
C GLU A 131 5.30 -3.80 -3.88
N SER A 132 4.65 -3.67 -2.73
CA SER A 132 3.95 -4.79 -2.09
C SER A 132 2.72 -5.22 -2.91
N PRO A 133 2.41 -6.53 -2.94
CA PRO A 133 1.23 -7.00 -3.66
C PRO A 133 -0.05 -6.43 -3.04
N SER A 134 -1.07 -6.27 -3.86
CA SER A 134 -2.44 -5.96 -3.42
C SER A 134 -3.46 -6.67 -4.33
N ALA A 135 -4.66 -6.94 -3.80
CA ALA A 135 -5.68 -7.67 -4.54
C ALA A 135 -6.08 -6.93 -5.82
N CYS A 136 -5.85 -7.58 -6.97
CA CYS A 136 -6.01 -6.98 -8.30
C CYS A 136 -5.22 -5.68 -8.52
N ASN A 137 -4.10 -5.50 -7.81
CA ASN A 137 -3.27 -4.30 -7.83
C ASN A 137 -3.99 -3.00 -7.42
N ARG A 138 -5.06 -3.11 -6.63
CA ARG A 138 -5.90 -1.95 -6.24
C ARG A 138 -5.19 -0.94 -5.34
N GLN A 139 -4.17 -1.38 -4.59
CA GLN A 139 -3.43 -0.53 -3.65
C GLN A 139 -4.38 0.30 -2.75
N ALA A 140 -5.38 -0.36 -2.17
CA ALA A 140 -6.49 0.26 -1.43
C ALA A 140 -6.06 0.73 -0.03
N PHE A 141 -4.92 1.41 0.05
CA PHE A 141 -4.33 1.94 1.27
C PHE A 141 -3.53 3.21 0.99
N ARG A 142 -3.34 4.02 2.02
CA ARG A 142 -2.49 5.21 2.00
C ARG A 142 -1.75 5.39 3.32
N PHE A 143 -0.61 6.05 3.25
CA PHE A 143 0.22 6.41 4.40
C PHE A 143 0.05 7.90 4.70
N VAL A 144 -0.76 8.25 5.70
CA VAL A 144 -0.92 9.65 6.12
C VAL A 144 0.21 9.98 7.10
N ILE A 145 1.16 10.80 6.65
CA ILE A 145 2.33 11.21 7.44
C ILE A 145 1.95 12.40 8.32
N CYS A 146 2.06 12.22 9.63
CA CYS A 146 1.95 13.27 10.63
C CYS A 146 3.37 13.60 11.14
N ASP A 147 3.86 14.78 10.83
CA ASP A 147 5.20 15.29 11.18
C ASP A 147 5.16 16.64 11.91
N GLU A 148 3.97 17.21 12.09
CA GLU A 148 3.72 18.33 13.01
C GLU A 148 3.48 17.82 14.43
N GLN A 149 4.25 18.32 15.40
CA GLN A 149 4.25 17.77 16.76
C GLN A 149 2.88 17.84 17.47
N GLU A 150 2.10 18.88 17.19
CA GLU A 150 0.73 18.99 17.71
C GLU A 150 -0.17 17.88 17.16
N LEU A 151 -0.17 17.67 15.85
CA LEU A 151 -0.94 16.62 15.20
C LEU A 151 -0.47 15.22 15.65
N VAL A 152 0.85 15.01 15.76
CA VAL A 152 1.41 13.76 16.30
C VAL A 152 0.88 13.48 17.70
N GLY A 153 0.89 14.48 18.59
CA GLY A 153 0.35 14.36 19.94
C GLY A 153 -1.14 14.03 19.96
N GLN A 154 -1.94 14.73 19.15
CA GLN A 154 -3.38 14.51 19.03
C GLN A 154 -3.69 13.09 18.52
N VAL A 155 -3.03 12.65 17.45
CA VAL A 155 -3.23 11.31 16.87
C VAL A 155 -2.76 10.21 17.83
N ALA A 156 -1.58 10.35 18.43
CA ALA A 156 -1.02 9.36 19.33
C ALA A 156 -1.85 9.17 20.62
N ALA A 157 -2.63 10.17 21.03
CA ALA A 157 -3.51 10.11 22.20
C ALA A 157 -4.82 9.35 21.95
N ILE A 158 -5.19 9.07 20.69
CA ILE A 158 -6.45 8.41 20.36
C ILE A 158 -6.42 6.91 20.68
N PRO A 159 -5.51 6.09 20.09
CA PRO A 159 -5.53 4.65 20.30
C PRO A 159 -4.95 4.28 21.68
N TYR A 160 -5.13 3.01 22.05
CA TYR A 160 -4.39 2.42 23.15
C TYR A 160 -2.96 2.05 22.70
N GLY A 161 -2.07 1.79 23.67
CA GLY A 161 -0.75 1.23 23.39
C GLY A 161 0.36 2.23 23.05
N THR A 162 0.06 3.54 23.08
CA THR A 162 1.05 4.64 23.01
C THR A 162 1.47 5.16 24.39
N THR A 163 0.77 4.72 25.45
CA THR A 163 1.03 5.10 26.84
C THR A 163 2.49 4.85 27.19
N GLY A 164 3.15 5.87 27.74
CA GLY A 164 4.53 5.81 28.20
C GLY A 164 5.59 6.24 27.17
N PHE A 165 5.24 6.44 25.89
CA PHE A 165 6.19 6.98 24.90
C PHE A 165 5.62 7.96 23.88
N ALA A 166 4.31 8.23 23.89
CA ALA A 166 3.65 9.15 22.96
C ALA A 166 4.36 10.51 22.82
N ASN A 167 4.78 11.11 23.94
CA ASN A 167 5.44 12.42 23.98
C ASN A 167 6.81 12.44 23.27
N GLY A 168 7.45 11.27 23.11
CA GLY A 168 8.74 11.14 22.47
C GLY A 168 8.66 10.75 20.99
N ILE A 169 7.46 10.68 20.40
CA ILE A 169 7.27 10.34 18.99
C ILE A 169 7.53 11.60 18.15
N PRO A 170 8.52 11.61 17.22
CA PRO A 170 8.77 12.76 16.37
C PRO A 170 7.93 12.75 15.08
N SER A 171 7.55 11.57 14.57
CA SER A 171 6.65 11.44 13.44
C SER A 171 5.79 10.18 13.58
N LEU A 172 4.60 10.22 13.02
CA LEU A 172 3.61 9.16 13.10
C LEU A 172 2.96 8.96 11.73
N ILE A 173 2.96 7.72 11.25
CA ILE A 173 2.27 7.35 10.01
C ILE A 173 0.96 6.67 10.39
N VAL A 174 -0.15 7.19 9.88
CA VAL A 174 -1.48 6.56 9.98
C VAL A 174 -1.71 5.78 8.71
N VAL A 175 -1.72 4.44 8.82
CA VAL A 175 -2.03 3.56 7.69
C VAL A 175 -3.54 3.50 7.56
N VAL A 176 -4.07 3.98 6.43
CA VAL A 176 -5.52 4.04 6.18
C VAL A 176 -5.86 3.15 5.00
N GLY A 177 -6.79 2.22 5.18
CA GLY A 177 -7.37 1.40 4.12
C GLY A 177 -8.66 2.01 3.56
N ASP A 178 -8.97 1.69 2.30
CA ASP A 178 -10.12 2.20 1.57
C ASP A 178 -11.09 1.07 1.20
N LEU A 179 -12.22 0.99 1.91
CA LEU A 179 -13.23 -0.04 1.65
C LEU A 179 -13.98 0.18 0.33
N SER A 180 -14.00 1.41 -0.23
CA SER A 180 -14.71 1.69 -1.48
C SER A 180 -14.07 1.01 -2.70
N ALA A 181 -12.83 0.53 -2.56
CA ALA A 181 -12.13 -0.23 -3.59
C ALA A 181 -12.71 -1.65 -3.81
N TYR A 182 -13.59 -2.13 -2.91
CA TYR A 182 -14.21 -3.45 -2.99
C TYR A 182 -15.74 -3.34 -2.89
N ALA A 183 -16.44 -3.91 -3.87
CA ALA A 183 -17.89 -3.78 -3.96
C ALA A 183 -18.66 -4.71 -3.00
N GLU A 184 -18.06 -5.84 -2.59
CA GLU A 184 -18.73 -6.85 -1.79
C GLU A 184 -18.22 -6.87 -0.35
N GLU A 185 -19.14 -6.96 0.62
CA GLU A 185 -18.81 -7.00 2.06
C GLU A 185 -17.91 -8.18 2.48
N ARG A 186 -17.89 -9.26 1.67
CA ARG A 186 -17.01 -10.40 1.89
C ARG A 186 -15.54 -10.00 1.82
N ASP A 187 -15.22 -8.94 1.07
CA ASP A 187 -13.85 -8.47 0.83
C ASP A 187 -13.39 -7.41 1.85
N ARG A 188 -14.18 -7.14 2.90
CA ARG A 188 -13.87 -6.12 3.93
C ARG A 188 -12.49 -6.27 4.60
N HIS A 189 -11.95 -7.48 4.61
CA HIS A 189 -10.70 -7.83 5.26
C HIS A 189 -9.48 -7.54 4.36
N VAL A 190 -9.69 -7.38 3.05
CA VAL A 190 -8.61 -7.25 2.07
C VAL A 190 -7.79 -5.98 2.31
N ILE A 191 -8.43 -4.86 2.70
CA ILE A 191 -7.70 -3.63 3.04
C ILE A 191 -6.69 -3.83 4.19
N TYR A 192 -6.97 -4.74 5.12
CA TYR A 192 -6.08 -5.03 6.24
C TYR A 192 -4.91 -5.91 5.78
N ILE A 193 -5.17 -6.89 4.92
CA ILE A 193 -4.15 -7.78 4.36
C ILE A 193 -3.16 -6.98 3.51
N ASP A 194 -3.68 -6.25 2.53
CA ASP A 194 -2.88 -5.47 1.58
C ASP A 194 -2.05 -4.40 2.30
N ALA A 195 -2.68 -3.62 3.18
CA ALA A 195 -1.98 -2.58 3.94
C ALA A 195 -0.95 -3.16 4.93
N SER A 196 -1.18 -4.35 5.51
CA SER A 196 -0.23 -4.98 6.43
C SER A 196 1.02 -5.50 5.70
N MET A 197 0.86 -6.02 4.48
CA MET A 197 2.00 -6.40 3.64
C MET A 197 2.84 -5.16 3.28
N ALA A 198 2.18 -4.09 2.81
CA ALA A 198 2.83 -2.81 2.52
C ALA A 198 3.51 -2.19 3.75
N SER A 199 2.87 -2.28 4.91
CA SER A 199 3.45 -1.81 6.17
C SER A 199 4.72 -2.57 6.53
N MET A 200 4.77 -3.90 6.36
CA MET A 200 6.00 -4.65 6.65
C MET A 200 7.16 -4.24 5.74
N ALA A 201 6.89 -4.03 4.44
CA ALA A 201 7.88 -3.51 3.49
C ALA A 201 8.37 -2.10 3.90
N LEU A 202 7.44 -1.21 4.27
CA LEU A 202 7.75 0.12 4.81
C LEU A 202 8.69 0.04 6.01
N LEU A 203 8.40 -0.82 6.99
CA LEU A 203 9.22 -0.94 8.21
C LEU A 203 10.64 -1.41 7.90
N LEU A 204 10.82 -2.33 6.96
CA LEU A 204 12.15 -2.76 6.52
C LEU A 204 12.88 -1.65 5.79
N SER A 205 12.18 -0.89 4.95
CA SER A 205 12.77 0.24 4.23
C SER A 205 13.13 1.41 5.14
N LEU A 206 12.36 1.68 6.19
CA LEU A 206 12.74 2.68 7.20
C LEU A 206 14.08 2.29 7.86
N GLU A 207 14.26 1.01 8.18
CA GLU A 207 15.48 0.50 8.80
C GLU A 207 16.71 0.67 7.88
N THR A 208 16.57 0.48 6.56
CA THR A 208 17.68 0.71 5.60
C THR A 208 18.05 2.19 5.48
N LEU A 209 17.12 3.09 5.78
CA LEU A 209 17.33 4.54 5.76
C LEU A 209 17.78 5.11 7.12
N GLY A 210 18.08 4.25 8.10
CA GLY A 210 18.52 4.66 9.43
C GLY A 210 17.40 5.21 10.33
N LEU A 211 16.15 5.00 9.93
CA LEU A 211 14.97 5.30 10.74
C LEU A 211 14.53 4.04 11.49
N SER A 212 13.99 4.24 12.68
CA SER A 212 13.42 3.20 13.51
C SER A 212 11.92 3.40 13.64
N SER A 213 11.21 2.31 13.97
CA SER A 213 9.76 2.32 13.97
C SER A 213 9.12 1.48 15.07
N CYS A 214 7.87 1.79 15.37
CA CYS A 214 7.02 0.94 16.21
C CYS A 214 5.58 0.94 15.69
N CYS A 215 5.09 -0.24 15.30
CA CYS A 215 3.67 -0.45 15.04
C CYS A 215 2.87 -0.32 16.32
N ILE A 216 1.76 0.39 16.23
CA ILE A 216 0.74 0.56 17.26
C ILE A 216 -0.55 0.02 16.67
N ASN A 217 -1.11 -0.99 17.32
CA ASN A 217 -2.37 -1.58 16.88
C ASN A 217 -3.49 -0.53 16.91
N TRP A 218 -4.27 -0.46 15.84
CA TRP A 218 -5.50 0.32 15.86
C TRP A 218 -6.61 -0.48 16.55
N PRO A 219 -7.23 0.04 17.61
CA PRO A 219 -8.30 -0.67 18.31
C PRO A 219 -9.64 -0.42 17.59
N ASP A 220 -10.37 -1.50 17.29
CA ASP A 220 -11.70 -1.42 16.64
C ASP A 220 -12.77 -0.94 17.64
N TYR A 221 -12.75 0.37 17.92
CA TYR A 221 -13.68 1.05 18.81
C TYR A 221 -14.30 2.24 18.09
N ARG A 222 -15.64 2.26 18.05
CA ARG A 222 -16.42 3.29 17.36
C ARG A 222 -16.05 4.71 17.76
N ASP A 223 -15.79 4.98 19.04
CA ASP A 223 -15.45 6.33 19.49
C ASP A 223 -14.06 6.76 19.02
N LYS A 224 -13.12 5.83 18.89
CA LYS A 224 -11.76 6.08 18.39
C LYS A 224 -11.77 6.31 16.89
N ASP A 225 -12.51 5.49 16.15
CA ASP A 225 -12.75 5.68 14.71
C ASP A 225 -13.38 7.04 14.42
N ALA A 226 -14.43 7.41 15.17
CA ALA A 226 -15.07 8.72 15.00
C ALA A 226 -14.11 9.89 15.28
N LYS A 227 -13.27 9.78 16.32
CA LYS A 227 -12.27 10.79 16.67
C LYS A 227 -11.22 10.95 15.58
N ILE A 228 -10.61 9.85 15.12
CA ILE A 228 -9.56 9.93 14.10
C ILE A 228 -10.12 10.33 12.73
N ALA A 229 -11.33 9.87 12.40
CA ALA A 229 -11.98 10.24 11.15
C ALA A 229 -12.27 11.73 11.09
N LYS A 230 -12.75 12.32 12.20
CA LYS A 230 -12.94 13.77 12.31
C LYS A 230 -11.61 14.51 12.23
N LEU A 231 -10.59 14.04 12.95
CA LEU A 231 -9.28 14.70 13.02
C LEU A 231 -8.57 14.74 11.66
N LEU A 232 -8.61 13.65 10.90
CA LEU A 232 -7.90 13.51 9.62
C LEU A 232 -8.80 13.69 8.39
N GLY A 233 -10.08 14.04 8.57
CA GLY A 233 -11.04 14.17 7.48
C GLY A 233 -11.25 12.87 6.69
N LEU A 234 -11.29 11.72 7.37
CA LEU A 234 -11.48 10.42 6.72
C LEU A 234 -12.91 10.26 6.22
N ALA A 235 -13.05 9.71 5.00
CA ALA A 235 -14.35 9.38 4.44
C ALA A 235 -15.01 8.20 5.19
N PRO A 236 -16.35 8.02 5.12
CA PRO A 236 -17.05 6.94 5.82
C PRO A 236 -16.61 5.52 5.47
N TYR A 237 -15.97 5.32 4.32
CA TYR A 237 -15.42 4.05 3.84
C TYR A 237 -13.93 3.87 4.15
N GLN A 238 -13.27 4.88 4.74
CA GLN A 238 -11.87 4.81 5.11
C GLN A 238 -11.73 4.29 6.54
N ARG A 239 -10.76 3.40 6.76
CA ARG A 239 -10.50 2.78 8.07
C ARG A 239 -9.04 2.87 8.41
N VAL A 240 -8.73 3.21 9.66
CA VAL A 240 -7.35 3.13 10.14
C VAL A 240 -7.01 1.66 10.38
N ILE A 241 -5.87 1.22 9.83
CA ILE A 241 -5.37 -0.14 9.93
C ILE A 241 -4.42 -0.27 11.12
N MET A 242 -3.45 0.64 11.20
CA MET A 242 -2.48 0.73 12.29
C MET A 242 -1.83 2.11 12.29
N LEU A 243 -1.17 2.45 13.39
CA LEU A 243 -0.22 3.57 13.40
C LEU A 243 1.21 3.03 13.41
N ILE A 244 2.14 3.80 12.87
CA ILE A 244 3.57 3.50 12.89
C ILE A 244 4.28 4.74 13.40
N ALA A 245 4.79 4.69 14.64
CA ALA A 245 5.70 5.71 15.14
C ALA A 245 7.03 5.59 14.39
N VAL A 246 7.60 6.72 13.97
CA VAL A 246 8.85 6.77 13.20
C VAL A 246 9.78 7.80 13.84
N GLY A 247 11.07 7.47 13.94
CA GLY A 247 12.08 8.37 14.49
C GLY A 247 13.47 7.76 14.49
N HIS A 248 14.46 8.54 14.87
CA HIS A 248 15.80 8.01 15.11
C HIS A 248 15.87 7.39 16.51
N ALA A 249 16.29 6.12 16.61
CA ALA A 249 16.45 5.45 17.89
C ALA A 249 17.47 6.17 18.79
N ASP A 250 17.13 6.30 20.07
CA ASP A 250 18.11 6.68 21.09
C ASP A 250 19.11 5.53 21.30
N ALA A 251 20.41 5.82 21.23
CA ALA A 251 21.46 4.82 21.38
C ALA A 251 21.50 4.16 22.78
N ARG A 252 20.99 4.84 23.81
CA ARG A 252 20.87 4.34 25.18
C ARG A 252 19.46 3.80 25.48
N GLY A 253 18.53 3.91 24.53
CA GLY A 253 17.17 3.43 24.65
C GLY A 253 17.12 1.90 24.75
N LEU A 254 16.34 1.38 25.69
CA LEU A 254 16.12 -0.06 25.78
C LEU A 254 15.26 -0.54 24.62
N VAL A 255 15.68 -1.66 24.02
CA VAL A 255 14.92 -2.34 22.97
C VAL A 255 14.30 -3.60 23.57
N PRO A 256 12.98 -3.80 23.48
CA PRO A 256 12.36 -5.02 24.01
C PRO A 256 13.00 -6.24 23.36
N ARG A 257 13.10 -7.40 24.04
CA ARG A 257 13.52 -8.67 23.43
C ARG A 257 12.32 -9.62 23.36
N SER A 258 11.70 -9.71 22.19
CA SER A 258 10.59 -10.62 21.95
C SER A 258 11.16 -11.92 21.38
N HIS A 259 11.04 -13.01 22.13
CA HIS A 259 11.44 -14.34 21.64
C HIS A 259 10.67 -14.68 20.36
N LYS A 260 11.35 -15.27 19.38
CA LYS A 260 10.76 -15.73 18.12
C LYS A 260 10.67 -17.25 18.18
N ARG A 261 9.48 -17.80 17.92
CA ARG A 261 9.26 -19.24 17.77
C ARG A 261 10.18 -19.78 16.67
N SER A 262 10.53 -21.07 16.75
CA SER A 262 11.35 -21.69 15.71
C SER A 262 10.58 -21.76 14.38
N SER A 263 11.29 -21.93 13.26
CA SER A 263 10.64 -22.16 11.97
C SER A 263 9.80 -23.44 11.98
N LEU A 264 10.23 -24.48 12.70
CA LEU A 264 9.50 -25.72 12.87
C LEU A 264 8.14 -25.47 13.54
N ASP A 265 8.10 -24.71 14.64
CA ASP A 265 6.86 -24.39 15.36
C ASP A 265 5.85 -23.58 14.53
N LEU A 266 6.33 -22.84 13.53
CA LEU A 266 5.51 -21.97 12.67
C LEU A 266 5.15 -22.64 11.33
N THR A 267 5.68 -23.83 11.07
CA THR A 267 5.36 -24.65 9.90
C THR A 267 4.58 -25.88 10.37
N ASN A 268 4.34 -26.87 9.51
CA ASN A 268 3.33 -27.94 9.68
C ASN A 268 3.51 -28.92 10.87
N SER A 269 4.02 -28.49 12.02
CA SER A 269 3.85 -29.18 13.29
C SER A 269 2.39 -29.03 13.75
N ASP A 270 1.60 -30.10 13.59
CA ASP A 270 0.28 -30.31 14.23
C ASP A 270 -0.96 -29.61 13.63
N LEU A 271 -1.14 -29.58 12.30
CA LEU A 271 -2.45 -29.24 11.68
C LEU A 271 -3.52 -30.36 11.84
N HIS A 272 -3.19 -31.46 12.52
CA HIS A 272 -4.05 -32.63 12.72
C HIS A 272 -4.31 -32.99 14.20
N ARG A 273 -4.11 -32.04 15.13
CA ARG A 273 -4.59 -32.15 16.52
C ARG A 273 -5.77 -31.21 16.74
#